data_AF-A0A4R8WIQ0-F1
#
_entry.id   AF-A0A4R8WIQ0-F1
#
_cell.length_a   1.000
_cell.length_b   1.000
_cell.length_c   1.000
_cell.angle_alpha   90.00
_cell.angle_beta   90.00
_cell.angle_gamma   90.00
#
_symmetry.space_group_name_H-M   'P 1'
#
loop_
_entity.id
_entity.type
_entity.pdbx_description
1 polymer ?
#
loop_
_entity_poly.entity_id
_entity_poly.type
_entity_poly.pdbx_seq_one_letter_code
_entity_poly.pdbx_strand_id
1 'polypeptide(L)'
;MGLLTRAWLTKWEWACCGDAFTIGDEVDFGIETRTPNDALADMLGPELFATVDTMESHHEEKFTDRVRGRVVAVHAVTQDVVERRSWRRPGHGAPPESIMPTDGDEWPMVGRDLGNGAFLGTTPSRYMIEIVPVANTARLAPAQGVRLRIDEDAEPDVEEFAVLPPEQHRRSLEGWLVDVQEHE
;
A
#
# COMPACT_ATOMS: atom_id res chain seq x y z
N MET A 1 -5.43 22.73 25.59
CA MET A 1 -4.40 22.59 24.51
C MET A 1 -4.56 21.15 24.08
N GLY A 2 -5.08 20.91 22.87
CA GLY A 2 -5.48 19.57 22.44
C GLY A 2 -4.36 18.54 22.57
N LEU A 3 -4.73 17.29 22.85
CA LEU A 3 -3.81 16.16 22.83
C LEU A 3 -3.22 16.01 21.42
N LEU A 4 -1.92 15.76 21.33
CA LEU A 4 -1.26 15.44 20.08
C LEU A 4 -1.27 13.92 19.92
N THR A 5 -1.89 13.45 18.85
CA THR A 5 -2.00 12.02 18.53
C THR A 5 -1.33 11.76 17.20
N ARG A 6 -0.34 10.86 17.19
CA ARG A 6 0.32 10.37 15.98
C ARG A 6 -0.34 9.08 15.51
N ALA A 7 -1.08 9.18 14.41
CA ALA A 7 -1.78 8.08 13.77
C ALA A 7 -0.96 7.47 12.63
N TRP A 8 -0.92 6.14 12.57
CA TRP A 8 -0.49 5.39 11.38
C TRP A 8 -1.67 5.23 10.42
N LEU A 9 -1.45 5.68 9.18
CA LEU A 9 -2.39 5.60 8.08
C LEU A 9 -1.83 4.69 6.98
N THR A 10 -2.53 3.61 6.65
CA THR A 10 -2.05 2.63 5.67
C THR A 10 -2.23 3.14 4.24
N LYS A 11 -1.26 2.88 3.34
CA LYS A 11 -1.44 3.18 1.91
C LYS A 11 -2.71 2.53 1.35
N TRP A 12 -3.01 1.31 1.81
CA TRP A 12 -4.10 0.48 1.28
C TRP A 12 -5.49 1.06 1.56
N GLU A 13 -5.78 1.40 2.82
CA GLU A 13 -7.12 1.90 3.21
C GLU A 13 -7.40 3.27 2.59
N TRP A 14 -6.38 4.13 2.52
CA TRP A 14 -6.51 5.43 1.86
C TRP A 14 -6.59 5.31 0.35
N ALA A 15 -5.90 4.35 -0.28
CA ALA A 15 -6.01 4.12 -1.71
C ALA A 15 -7.43 3.70 -2.14
N CYS A 16 -8.12 2.94 -1.28
CA CYS A 16 -9.46 2.42 -1.56
C CYS A 16 -10.54 3.53 -1.53
N CYS A 17 -10.74 4.21 -0.40
CA CYS A 17 -11.78 5.26 -0.28
C CYS A 17 -11.50 6.39 0.73
N GLY A 18 -10.23 6.63 1.08
CA GLY A 18 -9.89 7.77 1.96
C GLY A 18 -9.85 9.10 1.21
N ASP A 19 -10.48 10.15 1.78
CA ASP A 19 -10.48 11.51 1.22
C ASP A 19 -9.13 12.22 1.40
N ALA A 20 -8.55 12.75 0.33
CA ALA A 20 -7.29 13.49 0.45
C ALA A 20 -7.42 14.69 1.41
N PHE A 21 -6.41 14.90 2.24
CA PHE A 21 -6.34 16.03 3.16
C PHE A 21 -4.91 16.56 3.28
N THR A 22 -4.78 17.78 3.75
CA THR A 22 -3.54 18.55 3.87
C THR A 22 -3.25 18.97 5.31
N ILE A 23 -2.02 19.39 5.58
CA ILE A 23 -1.69 20.03 6.85
C ILE A 23 -2.58 21.27 7.03
N GLY A 24 -3.25 21.34 8.17
CA GLY A 24 -4.20 22.38 8.51
C GLY A 24 -5.67 21.99 8.34
N ASP A 25 -5.97 20.89 7.64
CA ASP A 25 -7.34 20.41 7.51
C ASP A 25 -7.87 19.81 8.82
N GLU A 26 -9.19 19.85 8.98
CA GLU A 26 -9.90 19.14 10.05
C GLU A 26 -10.21 17.72 9.58
N VAL A 27 -9.85 16.73 10.38
CA VAL A 27 -10.02 15.31 10.08
C VAL A 27 -10.88 14.64 11.16
N ASP A 28 -11.58 13.59 10.74
CA ASP A 28 -12.38 12.75 11.62
C ASP A 28 -12.44 11.32 11.05
N PHE A 29 -11.61 10.43 11.58
CA PHE A 29 -11.52 9.03 11.13
C PHE A 29 -11.59 8.05 12.31
N GLY A 30 -12.07 6.85 12.02
CA GLY A 30 -12.12 5.76 12.98
C GLY A 30 -10.74 5.16 13.21
N ILE A 31 -10.49 4.70 14.43
CA ILE A 31 -9.25 3.99 14.77
C ILE A 31 -9.53 2.52 15.05
N GLU A 32 -8.66 1.66 14.54
CA GLU A 32 -8.76 0.22 14.79
C GLU A 32 -8.31 -0.07 16.22
N THR A 33 -7.19 0.56 16.62
CA THR A 33 -6.56 0.31 17.92
C THR A 33 -5.69 1.49 18.37
N ARG A 34 -5.64 1.71 19.70
CA ARG A 34 -4.64 2.56 20.37
C ARG A 34 -3.40 1.79 20.82
N THR A 35 -3.30 0.53 20.43
CA THR A 35 -2.14 -0.33 20.65
C THR A 35 -1.80 -0.96 19.31
N PRO A 36 -0.94 -0.29 18.51
CA PRO A 36 -0.57 -0.78 17.19
C PRO A 36 0.04 -2.19 17.27
N ASN A 37 -0.18 -3.00 16.23
CA ASN A 37 0.24 -4.41 16.23
C ASN A 37 1.74 -4.60 15.93
N ASP A 38 2.27 -5.79 16.25
CA ASP A 38 3.69 -6.10 16.08
C ASP A 38 4.14 -6.10 14.60
N ALA A 39 3.23 -6.36 13.66
CA ALA A 39 3.55 -6.31 12.23
C ALA A 39 3.94 -4.90 11.77
N LEU A 40 3.34 -3.86 12.40
CA LEU A 40 3.76 -2.48 12.18
C LEU A 40 5.17 -2.21 12.75
N ALA A 41 5.53 -2.85 13.87
CA ALA A 41 6.85 -2.71 14.47
C ALA A 41 7.95 -3.30 13.58
N ASP A 42 7.70 -4.44 12.94
CA ASP A 42 8.63 -5.05 11.98
C ASP A 42 8.91 -4.15 10.77
N MET A 43 7.90 -3.38 10.34
CA MET A 43 8.01 -2.46 9.21
C MET A 43 8.70 -1.14 9.61
N LEU A 44 8.20 -0.46 10.64
CA LEU A 44 8.72 0.86 11.06
C LEU A 44 10.07 0.77 11.77
N GLY A 45 10.37 -0.39 12.37
CA GLY A 45 11.42 -0.51 13.36
C GLY A 45 10.99 0.06 14.72
N PRO A 46 11.68 -0.34 15.80
CA PRO A 46 11.23 -0.09 17.17
C PRO A 46 11.19 1.39 17.55
N GLU A 47 12.11 2.20 17.02
CA GLU A 47 12.20 3.63 17.35
C GLU A 47 11.02 4.42 16.78
N LEU A 48 10.66 4.19 15.52
CA LEU A 48 9.51 4.86 14.90
C LEU A 48 8.19 4.31 15.44
N PHE A 49 8.10 2.99 15.63
CA PHE A 49 6.93 2.33 16.21
C PHE A 49 6.57 2.88 17.59
N ALA A 50 7.56 3.16 18.44
CA ALA A 50 7.36 3.73 19.76
C ALA A 50 6.73 5.14 19.75
N THR A 51 6.67 5.80 18.59
CA THR A 51 6.02 7.12 18.43
C THR A 51 4.58 7.03 17.96
N VAL A 52 4.09 5.84 17.58
CA VAL A 52 2.74 5.66 17.03
C VAL A 52 1.75 5.45 18.17
N ASP A 53 0.80 6.37 18.32
CA ASP A 53 -0.22 6.31 19.36
C ASP A 53 -1.41 5.44 18.95
N THR A 54 -1.71 5.41 17.65
CA THR A 54 -2.87 4.70 17.13
C THR A 54 -2.68 4.26 15.68
N MET A 55 -3.37 3.19 15.33
CA MET A 55 -3.53 2.75 13.96
C MET A 55 -4.95 3.07 13.51
N GLU A 56 -5.07 3.68 12.35
CA GLU A 56 -6.38 3.93 11.76
C GLU A 56 -7.14 2.63 11.50
N SER A 57 -8.37 2.81 11.06
CA SER A 57 -9.13 1.70 10.52
C SER A 57 -9.74 1.97 9.17
N HIS A 58 -10.17 0.90 8.53
CA HIS A 58 -10.92 0.91 7.30
C HIS A 58 -12.18 1.79 7.46
N HIS A 59 -12.29 2.83 6.62
CA HIS A 59 -13.32 3.87 6.73
C HIS A 59 -14.76 3.35 6.61
N GLU A 60 -14.98 2.12 6.12
CA GLU A 60 -16.31 1.51 6.03
C GLU A 60 -16.78 0.87 7.35
N GLU A 61 -15.85 0.57 8.24
CA GLU A 61 -16.16 -0.10 9.49
C GLU A 61 -16.52 0.91 10.59
N LYS A 62 -17.56 0.57 11.37
CA LYS A 62 -18.05 1.42 12.45
C LYS A 62 -17.25 1.17 13.72
N PHE A 63 -16.18 1.91 13.90
CA PHE A 63 -15.43 1.94 15.16
C PHE A 63 -16.04 2.91 16.14
N THR A 64 -16.00 2.52 17.41
CA THR A 64 -16.46 3.35 18.53
C THR A 64 -15.43 4.41 18.92
N ASP A 65 -14.16 4.20 18.59
CA ASP A 65 -13.08 5.14 18.88
C ASP A 65 -12.63 5.85 17.60
N ARG A 66 -12.29 7.13 17.73
CA ARG A 66 -12.05 8.05 16.61
C ARG A 66 -11.00 9.08 16.99
N VAL A 67 -10.27 9.56 15.99
CA VAL A 67 -9.42 10.75 16.11
C VAL A 67 -10.12 11.88 15.37
N ARG A 68 -10.43 12.96 16.09
CA ARG A 68 -11.01 14.19 15.52
C ARG A 68 -10.18 15.39 15.90
N GLY A 69 -9.66 16.10 14.90
CA GLY A 69 -8.83 17.25 15.15
C GLY A 69 -8.21 17.86 13.91
N ARG A 70 -7.26 18.77 14.15
CA ARG A 70 -6.52 19.45 13.09
C ARG A 70 -5.23 18.74 12.77
N VAL A 71 -4.96 18.50 11.49
CA VAL A 71 -3.69 17.96 11.03
C VAL A 71 -2.58 18.99 11.19
N VAL A 72 -1.51 18.65 11.91
CA VAL A 72 -0.38 19.55 12.15
C VAL A 72 0.92 19.10 11.49
N ALA A 73 1.06 17.80 11.20
CA ALA A 73 2.17 17.28 10.40
C ALA A 73 1.77 16.00 9.67
N VAL A 74 2.38 15.77 8.50
CA VAL A 74 2.25 14.54 7.72
C VAL A 74 3.64 14.10 7.26
N HIS A 75 3.95 12.82 7.47
CA HIS A 75 5.16 12.19 6.99
C HIS A 75 4.80 10.98 6.14
N ALA A 76 5.25 10.96 4.89
CA ALA A 76 5.22 9.75 4.08
C ALA A 76 6.24 8.76 4.64
N VAL A 77 5.81 7.51 4.82
CA VAL A 77 6.66 6.42 5.28
C VAL A 77 7.00 5.55 4.10
N THR A 78 8.30 5.43 3.85
CA THR A 78 8.83 4.62 2.76
C THR A 78 9.75 3.54 3.30
N GLN A 79 9.73 2.36 2.70
CA GLN A 79 10.59 1.24 3.06
C GLN A 79 11.35 0.74 1.82
N ASP A 80 12.57 0.24 2.01
CA ASP A 80 13.26 -0.47 0.95
C ASP A 80 12.64 -1.86 0.80
N VAL A 81 12.40 -2.27 -0.45
CA VAL A 81 11.83 -3.56 -0.79
C VAL A 81 12.67 -4.23 -1.87
N VAL A 82 12.72 -5.55 -1.84
CA VAL A 82 13.28 -6.39 -2.89
C VAL A 82 12.14 -6.95 -3.71
N GLU A 83 12.03 -6.50 -4.95
CA GLU A 83 11.12 -7.07 -5.93
C GLU A 83 11.81 -8.24 -6.64
N ARG A 84 11.22 -9.43 -6.54
CA ARG A 84 11.64 -10.63 -7.25
C ARG A 84 10.65 -10.99 -8.33
N ARG A 85 11.16 -11.33 -9.50
CA ARG A 85 10.36 -11.76 -10.64
C ARG A 85 10.72 -13.19 -10.97
N SER A 86 9.71 -14.04 -10.94
CA SER A 86 9.83 -15.44 -11.33
C SER A 86 8.81 -15.74 -12.42
N TRP A 87 9.11 -16.69 -13.30
CA TRP A 87 8.12 -17.14 -14.27
C TRP A 87 6.91 -17.69 -13.53
N ARG A 88 5.74 -17.17 -13.90
CA ARG A 88 4.49 -17.78 -13.46
C ARG A 88 4.46 -19.21 -14.00
N ARG A 89 4.04 -20.17 -13.17
CA ARG A 89 3.90 -21.59 -13.53
C ARG A 89 2.82 -22.25 -12.67
N PRO A 90 2.26 -23.40 -13.06
CA PRO A 90 1.28 -24.10 -12.24
C PRO A 90 1.83 -24.38 -10.84
N GLY A 91 1.08 -23.99 -9.81
CA GLY A 91 1.51 -24.05 -8.41
C GLY A 91 2.41 -22.89 -7.95
N HIS A 92 2.73 -21.94 -8.83
CA HIS A 92 3.55 -20.75 -8.52
C HIS A 92 3.06 -19.54 -9.34
N GLY A 93 2.03 -18.87 -8.82
CA GLY A 93 1.35 -17.76 -9.49
C GLY A 93 0.27 -18.16 -10.49
N ALA A 94 0.13 -19.44 -10.84
CA ALA A 94 -1.02 -19.97 -11.59
C ALA A 94 -1.63 -21.18 -10.86
N PRO A 95 -2.94 -21.46 -11.05
CA PRO A 95 -3.57 -22.66 -10.52
C PRO A 95 -2.80 -23.93 -10.90
N PRO A 96 -2.68 -24.93 -10.01
CA PRO A 96 -1.89 -26.14 -10.24
C PRO A 96 -2.26 -26.94 -11.50
N GLU A 97 -3.51 -26.82 -11.95
CA GLU A 97 -4.08 -27.49 -13.12
C GLU A 97 -3.83 -26.75 -14.45
N SER A 98 -3.16 -25.60 -14.41
CA SER A 98 -2.94 -24.79 -15.60
C SER A 98 -1.97 -25.45 -16.58
N ILE A 99 -2.24 -25.32 -17.87
CA ILE A 99 -1.30 -25.74 -18.93
C ILE A 99 -0.26 -24.63 -19.09
N MET A 100 1.03 -24.97 -19.04
CA MET A 100 2.12 -24.02 -19.27
C MET A 100 2.07 -23.51 -20.72
N PRO A 101 2.03 -22.19 -20.96
CA PRO A 101 2.40 -21.63 -22.25
C PRO A 101 3.88 -21.96 -22.55
N THR A 102 4.28 -21.94 -23.82
CA THR A 102 5.70 -22.07 -24.18
C THR A 102 6.51 -20.94 -23.56
N ASP A 103 7.80 -21.15 -23.26
CA ASP A 103 8.70 -20.10 -22.81
C ASP A 103 8.73 -18.94 -23.82
N GLY A 104 8.00 -17.87 -23.55
CA GLY A 104 7.79 -16.82 -24.55
C GLY A 104 6.38 -16.27 -24.57
N ASP A 105 5.42 -17.17 -24.38
CA ASP A 105 4.03 -16.92 -24.73
C ASP A 105 3.26 -16.24 -23.58
N GLU A 106 2.24 -15.46 -23.96
CA GLU A 106 1.32 -14.86 -23.01
C GLU A 106 0.50 -15.93 -22.27
N TRP A 107 0.14 -15.62 -21.02
CA TRP A 107 -0.79 -16.47 -20.29
C TRP A 107 -2.19 -16.35 -20.91
N PRO A 108 -2.91 -17.47 -21.11
CA PRO A 108 -4.26 -17.43 -21.64
C PRO A 108 -5.16 -16.56 -20.75
N MET A 109 -5.95 -15.68 -21.38
CA MET A 109 -6.93 -14.86 -20.68
C MET A 109 -7.86 -15.74 -19.85
N VAL A 110 -8.00 -15.41 -18.57
CA VAL A 110 -9.00 -16.03 -17.70
C VAL A 110 -10.18 -15.07 -17.65
N GLY A 111 -11.36 -15.55 -18.06
CA GLY A 111 -12.55 -14.71 -18.14
C GLY A 111 -13.83 -15.48 -18.35
N ARG A 112 -14.95 -14.75 -18.31
CA ARG A 112 -16.29 -15.27 -18.53
C ARG A 112 -16.91 -14.57 -19.72
N ASP A 113 -17.45 -15.38 -20.64
CA ASP A 113 -18.31 -14.89 -21.71
C ASP A 113 -19.66 -14.44 -21.11
N LEU A 114 -20.04 -13.19 -21.39
CA LEU A 114 -21.30 -12.59 -20.92
C LEU A 114 -22.41 -12.69 -21.98
N GLY A 115 -22.13 -13.24 -23.15
CA GLY A 115 -23.01 -13.27 -24.31
C GLY A 115 -22.94 -11.97 -25.14
N ASN A 116 -23.56 -11.99 -26.33
CA ASN A 116 -23.59 -10.85 -27.28
C ASN A 116 -22.20 -10.33 -27.72
N GLY A 117 -21.16 -11.17 -27.66
CA GLY A 117 -19.80 -10.78 -28.01
C GLY A 117 -19.07 -10.00 -26.92
N ALA A 118 -19.64 -9.88 -25.72
CA ALA A 118 -18.98 -9.24 -24.58
C ALA A 118 -18.24 -10.28 -23.73
N PHE A 119 -16.94 -10.06 -23.54
CA PHE A 119 -16.08 -10.90 -22.70
C PHE A 119 -15.50 -10.07 -21.56
N LEU A 120 -15.62 -10.58 -20.34
CA LEU A 120 -14.93 -10.03 -19.17
C LEU A 120 -13.77 -10.96 -18.83
N GLY A 121 -12.53 -10.49 -18.93
CA GLY A 121 -11.37 -11.27 -18.57
C GLY A 121 -10.18 -10.41 -18.17
N THR A 122 -9.23 -11.04 -17.51
CA THR A 122 -7.93 -10.45 -17.18
C THR A 122 -6.84 -11.31 -17.79
N THR A 123 -5.87 -10.66 -18.43
CA THR A 123 -4.62 -11.32 -18.82
C THR A 123 -3.69 -11.25 -17.61
N PRO A 124 -3.34 -12.39 -16.99
CA PRO A 124 -2.41 -12.37 -15.89
C PRO A 124 -1.01 -12.00 -16.38
N SER A 125 -0.23 -11.31 -15.53
CA SER A 125 1.17 -11.03 -15.81
C SER A 125 1.95 -12.32 -16.10
N ARG A 126 2.90 -12.23 -17.06
CA ARG A 126 3.78 -13.35 -17.43
C ARG A 126 4.69 -13.81 -16.28
N TYR A 127 4.97 -12.89 -15.36
CA TYR A 127 5.78 -13.13 -14.16
C TYR A 127 4.89 -13.16 -12.93
N MET A 128 5.28 -13.97 -11.95
CA MET A 128 4.92 -13.80 -10.55
C MET A 128 5.92 -12.82 -9.93
N ILE A 129 5.40 -11.73 -9.38
CA ILE A 129 6.17 -10.66 -8.74
C ILE A 129 5.99 -10.82 -7.22
N GLU A 130 7.09 -10.98 -6.51
CA GLU A 130 7.14 -11.01 -5.05
C GLU A 130 7.83 -9.74 -4.58
N ILE A 131 7.19 -9.00 -3.66
CA ILE A 131 7.78 -7.80 -3.06
C ILE A 131 8.07 -8.14 -1.60
N VAL A 132 9.35 -8.17 -1.25
CA VAL A 132 9.80 -8.53 0.10
C VAL A 132 10.33 -7.28 0.80
N PRO A 133 9.76 -6.86 1.93
CA PRO A 133 10.26 -5.71 2.68
C PRO A 133 11.65 -5.98 3.27
N VAL A 134 12.52 -4.97 3.24
CA VAL A 134 13.82 -5.01 3.91
C VAL A 134 13.62 -4.42 5.31
N ALA A 135 13.81 -5.26 6.33
CA ALA A 135 13.62 -4.87 7.73
C ALA A 135 14.49 -3.65 8.11
N ASN A 136 13.97 -2.78 8.97
CA ASN A 136 14.66 -1.61 9.52
C ASN A 136 15.14 -0.59 8.47
N THR A 137 14.44 -0.48 7.34
CA THR A 137 14.75 0.52 6.28
C THR A 137 13.70 1.62 6.15
N ALA A 138 12.71 1.64 7.04
CA ALA A 138 11.68 2.67 7.06
C ALA A 138 12.29 4.07 7.20
N ARG A 139 11.83 5.00 6.36
CA ARG A 139 12.23 6.40 6.39
C ARG A 139 11.03 7.31 6.28
N LEU A 140 11.09 8.40 7.03
CA LEU A 140 10.12 9.49 7.00
C LEU A 140 10.56 10.55 6.00
N ALA A 141 9.64 10.95 5.12
CA ALA A 141 9.76 12.14 4.30
C ALA A 141 8.62 13.10 4.64
N PRO A 142 8.89 14.38 4.99
CA PRO A 142 7.83 15.36 5.17
C PRO A 142 6.93 15.44 3.94
N ALA A 143 5.62 15.46 4.15
CA ALA A 143 4.61 15.57 3.10
C ALA A 143 3.62 16.69 3.42
N GLN A 144 3.01 17.28 2.40
CA GLN A 144 2.01 18.34 2.58
C GLN A 144 0.63 17.79 2.95
N GLY A 145 0.41 16.49 2.77
CA GLY A 145 -0.87 15.85 2.98
C GLY A 145 -0.87 14.40 2.52
N VAL A 146 -2.00 13.75 2.72
CA VAL A 146 -2.26 12.36 2.32
C VAL A 146 -2.93 12.36 0.94
N ARG A 147 -2.45 11.50 0.03
CA ARG A 147 -2.93 11.39 -1.36
C ARG A 147 -2.89 12.67 -2.20
N LEU A 148 -2.11 13.67 -1.82
CA LEU A 148 -1.83 14.84 -2.67
C LEU A 148 -0.83 14.45 -3.77
N ARG A 149 -1.34 13.82 -4.86
CA ARG A 149 -0.56 13.35 -6.02
C ARG A 149 0.84 12.90 -5.67
N ILE A 150 0.96 11.65 -5.29
CA ILE A 150 2.23 10.97 -5.49
C ILE A 150 2.16 10.52 -6.95
N ASP A 151 3.10 10.97 -7.77
CA ASP A 151 3.35 10.41 -9.11
C ASP A 151 3.79 8.94 -8.97
N GLU A 152 2.93 8.10 -8.40
CA GLU A 152 3.15 6.67 -8.12
C GLU A 152 2.13 5.78 -8.83
N ASP A 153 1.43 6.34 -9.82
CA ASP A 153 0.96 5.60 -10.99
C ASP A 153 1.75 6.10 -12.21
N ALA A 154 3.08 6.14 -12.10
CA ALA A 154 3.85 5.75 -13.26
C ALA A 154 3.49 4.28 -13.48
N GLU A 155 2.39 4.07 -14.24
CA GLU A 155 2.20 2.87 -15.05
C GLU A 155 3.60 2.45 -15.49
N PRO A 156 4.04 1.20 -15.22
CA PRO A 156 5.37 0.78 -15.62
C PRO A 156 5.48 1.15 -17.08
N ASP A 157 6.40 2.07 -17.38
CA ASP A 157 6.69 2.48 -18.74
C ASP A 157 6.78 1.18 -19.51
N VAL A 158 5.85 0.98 -20.44
CA VAL A 158 5.81 -0.22 -21.27
C VAL A 158 6.96 -0.03 -22.27
N GLU A 159 8.20 0.05 -21.75
CA GLU A 159 9.38 -0.40 -22.45
C GLU A 159 9.26 -1.92 -22.55
N GLU A 160 8.36 -2.29 -23.45
CA GLU A 160 8.43 -3.47 -24.27
C GLU A 160 9.92 -3.75 -24.56
N PHE A 161 10.41 -4.90 -24.10
CA PHE A 161 11.69 -5.52 -24.47
C PHE A 161 12.97 -5.28 -23.63
N ALA A 162 12.94 -4.62 -22.47
CA ALA A 162 14.03 -4.78 -21.51
C ALA A 162 13.75 -5.99 -20.60
N VAL A 163 14.61 -7.01 -20.62
CA VAL A 163 14.60 -8.07 -19.59
C VAL A 163 14.96 -7.40 -18.28
N LEU A 164 13.96 -6.92 -17.55
CA LEU A 164 14.19 -6.35 -16.23
C LEU A 164 14.86 -7.43 -15.36
N PRO A 165 15.81 -7.03 -14.49
CA PRO A 165 16.54 -8.00 -13.70
C PRO A 165 15.57 -8.82 -12.82
N PRO A 166 15.88 -10.10 -12.58
CA PRO A 166 15.03 -11.00 -11.80
C PRO A 166 14.89 -10.56 -10.34
N GLU A 167 15.79 -9.71 -9.86
CA GLU A 167 15.75 -9.08 -8.55
C GLU A 167 16.08 -7.60 -8.67
N GLN A 168 15.27 -6.74 -8.04
CA GLN A 168 15.47 -5.29 -8.01
C GLN A 168 15.21 -4.74 -6.61
N HIS A 169 16.14 -3.93 -6.12
CA HIS A 169 15.91 -3.12 -4.93
C HIS A 169 15.22 -1.81 -5.32
N ARG A 170 14.12 -1.50 -4.66
CA ARG A 170 13.43 -0.21 -4.84
C ARG A 170 12.89 0.30 -3.50
N ARG A 171 12.42 1.54 -3.52
CA ARG A 171 11.71 2.15 -2.39
C ARG A 171 10.21 2.09 -2.64
N SER A 172 9.45 1.69 -1.62
CA SER A 172 8.00 1.57 -1.64
C SER A 172 7.39 2.53 -0.62
N LEU A 173 6.29 3.18 -0.96
CA LEU A 173 5.46 3.91 -0.01
C LEU A 173 4.56 2.90 0.73
N GLU A 174 4.63 2.92 2.06
CA GLU A 174 3.85 2.01 2.92
C GLU A 174 2.63 2.72 3.54
N GLY A 175 2.70 4.04 3.70
CA GLY A 175 1.63 4.83 4.29
C GLY A 175 2.10 6.19 4.79
N TRP A 176 1.40 6.73 5.79
CA TRP A 176 1.70 8.02 6.38
C TRP A 176 1.64 7.96 7.91
N LEU A 177 2.53 8.71 8.55
CA LEU A 177 2.36 9.12 9.95
C LEU A 177 1.79 10.53 9.98
N VAL A 178 0.66 10.68 10.67
CA VAL A 178 -0.08 11.93 10.73
C VAL A 178 -0.21 12.38 12.18
N ASP A 179 0.25 13.59 12.44
CA ASP A 179 0.12 14.22 13.74
C ASP A 179 -1.17 15.06 13.73
N VAL A 180 -2.11 14.71 14.61
CA VAL A 180 -3.39 15.38 14.76
C VAL A 180 -3.44 16.04 16.14
N GLN A 181 -3.74 17.33 16.16
CA GLN A 181 -4.12 18.04 17.37
C GLN A 181 -5.62 17.85 17.62
N GLU A 182 -5.96 16.95 18.55
CA GLU A 182 -7.34 16.58 18.85
C GLU A 182 -8.11 17.74 19.49
N HIS A 183 -9.40 17.80 19.19
CA HIS A 183 -10.31 18.72 19.88
C HIS A 183 -10.62 18.18 21.29
N GLU A 184 -10.86 19.08 22.25
CA GLU A 184 -11.32 18.72 23.61
C GLU A 184 -12.79 18.28 23.63
#